data_AF-A0A0F9IRH8-F1
#
_entry.id   AF-A0A0F9IRH8-F1
#
_cell.length_a   1.000
_cell.length_b   1.000
_cell.length_c   1.000
_cell.angle_alpha   90.00
_cell.angle_beta   90.00
_cell.angle_gamma   90.00
#
_symmetry.space_group_name_H-M   'P 1'
#
loop_
_entity.id
_entity.type
_entity.pdbx_description
1 polymer ?
#
loop_
_entity_poly.entity_id
_entity_poly.type
_entity_poly.pdbx_seq_one_letter_code
_entity_poly.pdbx_strand_id
1 'polypeptide(L)'
;MENEIGGDVNLPHVPYTVLAIDLGETTGIALYDVVTRQLRCDSAENPFDIVPLILLIKPHSVILERFPDNRTVSTEVELAYGTLSTTSVLISPGAWKPFMKGKKRYFPQVTCKHEKDAVNMLRYYLLINGGEDIS
;
A
#
# COMPACT_ATOMS: atom_id res chain seq x y z
N MET A 1 26.49 17.93 -7.76
CA MET A 1 25.79 16.68 -7.40
C MET A 1 24.52 16.69 -8.20
N GLU A 2 24.53 15.97 -9.32
CA GLU A 2 23.32 15.71 -10.09
C GLU A 2 22.45 14.78 -9.23
N ASN A 3 21.23 15.23 -8.91
CA ASN A 3 20.24 14.34 -8.32
C ASN A 3 19.94 13.30 -9.39
N GLU A 4 20.49 12.09 -9.23
CA GLU A 4 20.06 10.94 -10.01
C GLU A 4 18.55 10.85 -9.87
N ILE A 5 17.85 11.12 -10.97
CA ILE A 5 16.41 10.88 -11.06
C ILE A 5 16.29 9.36 -11.03
N GLY A 6 16.11 8.79 -9.85
CA GLY A 6 15.75 7.38 -9.68
C GLY A 6 14.59 7.08 -10.62
N GLY A 7 14.61 5.91 -11.28
CA GLY A 7 13.88 5.58 -12.51
C GLY A 7 12.36 5.50 -12.42
N ASP A 8 11.74 6.34 -11.61
CA ASP A 8 10.32 6.66 -11.58
C ASP A 8 9.94 7.59 -12.75
N VAL A 9 10.44 7.31 -13.96
CA VAL A 9 10.36 8.16 -15.16
C VAL A 9 8.92 8.49 -15.56
N ASN A 10 7.95 7.67 -15.12
CA ASN A 10 6.53 7.83 -15.43
C ASN A 10 5.68 8.29 -14.23
N LEU A 11 6.27 8.55 -13.06
CA LEU A 11 5.54 9.05 -11.89
C LEU A 11 5.64 10.59 -11.80
N PRO A 12 4.64 11.27 -11.21
CA PRO A 12 4.68 12.72 -11.09
C PRO A 12 5.91 13.19 -10.28
N HIS A 13 6.67 14.16 -10.82
CA HIS A 13 7.78 14.82 -10.12
C HIS A 13 7.33 15.97 -9.19
N VAL A 14 6.04 16.03 -8.87
CA VAL A 14 5.47 16.85 -7.80
C VAL A 14 5.37 15.99 -6.52
N PRO A 15 5.22 16.57 -5.31
CA PRO A 15 5.02 15.76 -4.10
C PRO A 15 3.94 14.71 -4.35
N TYR A 16 4.30 13.43 -4.31
CA TYR A 16 3.42 12.33 -4.65
C TYR A 16 3.63 11.18 -3.67
N THR A 17 2.57 10.84 -2.97
CA THR A 17 2.57 9.87 -1.88
C THR A 17 1.56 8.77 -2.16
N VAL A 18 2.00 7.53 -2.03
CA VAL A 18 1.19 6.33 -2.25
C VAL A 18 1.07 5.61 -0.92
N LEU A 19 -0.15 5.32 -0.50
CA LEU A 19 -0.46 4.57 0.71
C LEU A 19 -1.07 3.23 0.30
N ALA A 20 -0.49 2.11 0.73
CA ALA A 20 -1.10 0.79 0.61
C ALA A 20 -1.52 0.27 1.97
N ILE A 21 -2.70 -0.37 2.02
CA ILE A 21 -3.34 -0.85 3.24
C ILE A 21 -3.73 -2.31 3.04
N ASP A 22 -3.31 -3.18 3.95
CA ASP A 22 -3.79 -4.56 4.05
C ASP A 22 -4.70 -4.72 5.26
N LEU A 23 -6.01 -4.71 5.02
CA LEU A 23 -7.03 -4.82 6.07
C LEU A 23 -7.20 -6.28 6.54
N GLY A 24 -7.08 -6.49 7.85
CA GLY A 24 -7.28 -7.77 8.52
C GLY A 24 -7.58 -7.58 10.01
N GLU A 25 -7.39 -8.63 10.82
CA GLU A 25 -7.50 -8.54 12.29
C GLU A 25 -6.50 -7.53 12.87
N THR A 26 -5.34 -7.39 12.23
CA THR A 26 -4.51 -6.19 12.32
C THR A 26 -4.37 -5.62 10.91
N THR A 27 -4.16 -4.31 10.82
CA THR A 27 -4.05 -3.62 9.53
C THR A 27 -2.61 -3.24 9.26
N GLY A 28 -2.08 -3.68 8.12
CA GLY A 28 -0.75 -3.31 7.66
C GLY A 28 -0.78 -2.05 6.81
N ILE A 29 0.22 -1.19 6.98
CA ILE A 29 0.29 0.11 6.33
C ILE A 29 1.67 0.26 5.67
N ALA A 30 1.70 0.69 4.41
CA ALA A 30 2.92 1.09 3.71
C ALA A 30 2.70 2.44 3.04
N LEU A 31 3.43 3.47 3.47
CA LEU A 31 3.43 4.79 2.87
C LEU A 31 4.75 5.01 2.13
N TYR A 32 4.66 5.34 0.85
CA TYR A 32 5.81 5.67 0.02
C TYR A 32 5.70 7.09 -0.51
N ASP A 33 6.72 7.89 -0.24
CA ASP A 33 6.91 9.20 -0.87
C ASP A 33 7.79 9.00 -2.11
N VAL A 34 7.22 9.21 -3.29
CA VAL A 34 7.89 8.93 -4.57
C VAL A 34 9.04 9.90 -4.82
N VAL A 35 8.92 11.16 -4.37
CA VAL A 35 9.93 12.19 -4.61
C VAL A 35 11.18 11.94 -3.77
N THR A 36 11.00 11.68 -2.47
CA THR A 36 12.09 11.43 -1.53
C THR A 36 12.52 9.97 -1.48
N ARG A 37 11.78 9.09 -2.17
CA ARG A 37 11.96 7.63 -2.20
C ARG A 37 11.98 7.00 -0.81
N GLN A 38 11.19 7.54 0.11
CA GLN A 38 11.09 7.06 1.49
C GLN A 38 9.91 6.10 1.67
N LEU A 39 10.20 4.88 2.14
CA LEU A 39 9.20 3.92 2.59
C LEU A 39 9.05 4.00 4.12
N ARG A 40 7.81 4.11 4.58
CA ARG A 40 7.43 3.95 5.99
C ARG A 40 6.41 2.82 6.10
N CYS A 41 6.61 1.96 7.08
CA CYS A 41 5.71 0.85 7.38
C CYS A 41 5.21 1.00 8.80
N ASP A 42 3.94 0.65 9.02
CA ASP A 42 3.32 0.68 10.33
C ASP A 42 2.15 -0.31 10.37
N SER A 43 1.58 -0.53 11.55
CA SER A 43 0.35 -1.30 11.71
C SER A 43 -0.63 -0.66 12.68
N ALA A 44 -1.91 -0.93 12.47
CA ALA A 44 -2.99 -0.53 13.37
C ALA A 44 -3.71 -1.76 13.91
N GLU A 45 -3.97 -1.77 15.21
CA GLU A 45 -4.75 -2.84 15.85
C GLU A 45 -6.23 -2.76 15.44
N ASN A 46 -6.79 -1.55 15.40
CA ASN A 46 -8.15 -1.32 14.94
C ASN A 46 -8.16 -0.91 13.45
N PRO A 47 -8.79 -1.69 12.55
CA PRO A 47 -8.88 -1.35 11.13
C PRO A 47 -9.53 0.00 10.84
N PHE A 48 -10.42 0.47 11.71
CA PHE A 48 -11.14 1.72 11.51
C PHE A 48 -10.26 2.96 11.73
N ASP A 49 -9.14 2.82 12.47
CA ASP A 49 -8.21 3.93 12.76
C ASP A 49 -7.45 4.40 11.51
N ILE A 50 -7.50 3.63 10.43
CA ILE A 50 -6.91 4.01 9.14
C ILE A 50 -7.66 5.17 8.48
N VAL A 51 -8.97 5.26 8.68
CA VAL A 51 -9.80 6.31 8.06
C VAL A 51 -9.30 7.72 8.45
N PRO A 52 -9.17 8.07 9.76
CA PRO A 52 -8.62 9.37 10.14
C PRO A 52 -7.15 9.57 9.70
N LEU A 53 -6.35 8.49 9.65
CA LEU A 53 -4.97 8.56 9.18
C LEU A 53 -4.88 9.03 7.71
N ILE A 54 -5.75 8.52 6.84
CA ILE A 54 -5.81 8.95 5.43
C ILE A 54 -6.21 10.42 5.32
N LEU A 55 -7.17 10.87 6.13
CA LEU A 55 -7.59 12.28 6.14
C LEU A 55 -6.48 13.23 6.61
N LEU A 56 -5.62 12.75 7.51
CA LEU A 56 -4.47 13.51 8.01
C LEU A 56 -3.32 13.56 6.99
N ILE A 57 -2.91 12.39 6.47
CA ILE A 57 -1.77 12.27 5.54
C ILE A 57 -2.12 12.83 4.16
N LYS A 58 -3.38 12.68 3.73
CA LYS A 58 -3.88 13.02 2.39
C LYS A 58 -3.00 12.44 1.27
N PRO A 59 -2.84 11.10 1.22
CA PRO A 59 -2.07 10.47 0.17
C PRO A 59 -2.70 10.73 -1.20
N HIS A 60 -1.87 10.78 -2.24
CA HIS A 60 -2.33 10.99 -3.61
C HIS A 60 -3.02 9.75 -4.18
N SER A 61 -2.57 8.57 -3.76
CA SER A 61 -3.19 7.30 -4.09
C SER A 61 -3.30 6.43 -2.84
N VAL A 62 -4.45 5.81 -2.68
CA VAL A 62 -4.69 4.77 -1.67
C VAL A 62 -4.90 3.44 -2.38
N ILE A 63 -4.14 2.42 -2.02
CA ILE A 63 -4.19 1.08 -2.59
C ILE A 63 -4.79 0.12 -1.57
N LEU A 64 -5.76 -0.68 -2.00
CA LEU A 64 -6.45 -1.64 -1.15
C LEU A 64 -6.60 -2.98 -1.88
N GLU A 65 -6.40 -4.10 -1.17
CA GLU A 65 -6.72 -5.42 -1.72
C GLU A 65 -8.23 -5.55 -1.91
N ARG A 66 -8.67 -6.04 -3.07
CA ARG A 66 -10.09 -6.37 -3.29
C ARG A 66 -10.47 -7.57 -2.43
N PHE A 67 -11.52 -7.40 -1.62
CA PHE A 67 -12.09 -8.52 -0.88
C PHE A 67 -12.88 -9.43 -1.83
N PRO A 68 -12.73 -10.75 -1.73
CA PRO A 68 -13.61 -11.67 -2.44
C PRO A 68 -15.02 -11.60 -1.86
N ASP A 69 -16.04 -11.71 -2.72
CA ASP A 69 -17.46 -11.45 -2.40
C ASP A 69 -18.06 -12.32 -1.26
N ASN A 70 -17.35 -13.35 -0.80
CA ASN A 70 -17.81 -14.32 0.20
C ASN A 70 -16.88 -14.42 1.43
N ARG A 71 -16.08 -13.39 1.73
CA ARG A 71 -15.17 -13.42 2.89
C ARG A 71 -15.91 -13.02 4.16
N THR A 72 -15.86 -13.87 5.18
CA THR A 72 -16.22 -13.48 6.55
C THR A 72 -15.05 -12.72 7.18
N VAL A 73 -15.29 -11.48 7.59
CA VAL A 73 -14.36 -10.63 8.35
C VAL A 73 -15.09 -10.01 9.55
N SER A 74 -14.37 -9.32 10.43
CA SER A 74 -15.04 -8.60 11.54
C SER A 74 -15.79 -7.37 11.01
N THR A 75 -16.80 -6.92 11.77
CA THR A 75 -17.61 -5.73 11.43
C THR A 75 -16.73 -4.49 11.20
N GLU A 76 -15.68 -4.31 12.01
CA GLU A 76 -14.74 -3.19 11.90
C GLU A 76 -13.99 -3.20 10.56
N VAL A 77 -13.57 -4.38 10.12
CA VAL A 77 -12.93 -4.59 8.82
C VAL A 77 -13.92 -4.29 7.69
N GLU A 78 -15.17 -4.75 7.79
CA GLU A 78 -16.20 -4.46 6.77
C GLU A 78 -16.48 -2.96 6.65
N LEU A 79 -16.62 -2.26 7.77
CA LEU A 79 -16.87 -0.82 7.81
C LEU A 79 -15.69 -0.02 7.24
N ALA A 80 -14.47 -0.38 7.64
CA ALA A 80 -13.26 0.23 7.10
C ALA A 80 -13.16 -0.04 5.59
N TYR A 81 -13.34 -1.28 5.14
CA TYR A 81 -13.30 -1.64 3.72
C TYR A 81 -14.37 -0.91 2.90
N GLY A 82 -15.62 -0.90 3.36
CA GLY A 82 -16.73 -0.23 2.69
C GLY A 82 -16.50 1.27 2.55
N THR A 83 -15.89 1.90 3.55
CA THR A 83 -15.51 3.32 3.50
C THR A 83 -14.39 3.57 2.48
N LEU A 84 -13.30 2.80 2.58
CA LEU A 84 -12.07 3.05 1.83
C LEU A 84 -12.15 2.62 0.36
N SER A 85 -12.90 1.55 0.07
CA SER A 85 -12.95 0.95 -1.27
C SER A 85 -13.53 1.87 -2.35
N THR A 86 -14.35 2.86 -1.96
CA THR A 86 -14.98 3.81 -2.88
C THR A 86 -14.01 4.85 -3.47
N THR A 87 -12.90 5.12 -2.77
CA THR A 87 -11.89 6.13 -3.16
C THR A 87 -10.51 5.54 -3.40
N SER A 88 -10.35 4.22 -3.24
CA SER A 88 -9.06 3.53 -3.35
C SER A 88 -8.91 2.82 -4.69
N VAL A 89 -7.67 2.65 -5.14
CA VAL A 89 -7.32 1.74 -6.21
C VAL A 89 -7.41 0.31 -5.67
N LEU A 90 -8.40 -0.44 -6.17
CA LEU A 90 -8.63 -1.82 -5.77
C LEU A 90 -7.81 -2.78 -6.62
N ILE A 91 -6.91 -3.53 -5.99
CA ILE A 91 -6.09 -4.55 -6.66
C ILE A 91 -6.52 -5.97 -6.27
N SER A 92 -6.65 -6.85 -7.25
CA SER A 92 -7.04 -8.24 -6.99
C SER A 92 -5.87 -9.02 -6.38
N PRO A 93 -6.09 -9.86 -5.35
CA PRO A 93 -5.08 -10.79 -4.84
C PRO A 93 -4.44 -11.63 -5.95
N GLY A 94 -5.25 -12.07 -6.92
CA GLY A 94 -4.79 -12.89 -8.04
C GLY A 94 -3.87 -12.16 -9.02
N ALA A 95 -3.88 -10.83 -9.02
CA ALA A 95 -3.01 -10.02 -9.88
C ALA A 95 -1.63 -9.82 -9.22
N TRP A 96 -1.60 -9.41 -7.96
CA TRP A 96 -0.35 -9.00 -7.31
C TRP A 96 0.39 -10.15 -6.62
N LYS A 97 -0.31 -11.10 -5.96
CA LYS A 97 0.35 -12.16 -5.17
C LYS A 97 1.27 -13.05 -6.02
N PRO A 98 0.85 -13.57 -7.19
CA PRO A 98 1.73 -14.37 -8.04
C PRO A 98 2.93 -13.57 -8.58
N PHE A 99 2.71 -12.31 -8.94
CA PHE A 99 3.76 -11.42 -9.44
C PHE A 99 4.83 -11.15 -8.37
N MET A 100 4.41 -10.83 -7.14
CA MET A 100 5.31 -10.51 -6.03
C MET A 100 5.99 -11.76 -5.44
N LYS A 101 5.38 -12.95 -5.57
CA LYS A 101 5.99 -14.22 -5.14
C LYS A 101 7.32 -14.51 -5.84
N GLY A 102 7.47 -14.09 -7.10
CA GLY A 102 8.73 -14.19 -7.86
C GLY A 102 9.78 -13.12 -7.52
N LYS A 103 9.40 -12.08 -6.76
CA LYS A 103 10.21 -10.89 -6.43
C LYS A 103 10.37 -10.72 -4.92
N LYS A 104 10.64 -11.83 -4.21
CA LYS A 104 10.83 -11.83 -2.76
C LYS A 104 11.93 -10.85 -2.37
N ARG A 105 11.62 -9.99 -1.41
CA ARG A 105 12.54 -8.99 -0.86
C ARG A 105 12.36 -8.89 0.64
N TYR A 106 13.43 -8.56 1.34
CA TYR A 106 13.43 -8.34 2.78
C TYR A 106 13.39 -6.84 3.07
N PHE A 107 12.52 -6.43 4.00
CA PHE A 107 12.38 -5.05 4.46
C PHE A 107 12.56 -5.04 5.98
N PRO A 108 13.68 -4.48 6.50
CA PRO A 108 13.98 -4.50 7.93
C PRO A 108 12.91 -3.87 8.82
N GLN A 109 12.20 -2.86 8.30
CA GLN A 109 11.14 -2.13 8.99
C GLN A 109 9.79 -2.86 9.03
N VAL A 110 9.65 -4.00 8.33
CA VAL A 110 8.41 -4.79 8.33
C VAL A 110 8.45 -5.80 9.48
N THR A 111 7.51 -5.68 10.40
CA THR A 111 7.42 -6.44 11.65
C THR A 111 6.34 -7.51 11.61
N CYS A 112 5.32 -7.37 10.75
CA CYS A 112 4.19 -8.30 10.67
C CYS A 112 3.80 -8.71 9.25
N LYS A 113 2.94 -9.73 9.13
CA LYS A 113 2.48 -10.25 7.83
C LYS A 113 1.67 -9.22 7.04
N HIS A 114 0.87 -8.40 7.72
CA HIS A 114 0.00 -7.42 7.07
C HIS A 114 0.81 -6.25 6.51
N GLU A 115 1.82 -5.76 7.25
CA GLU A 115 2.79 -4.79 6.74
C GLU A 115 3.51 -5.31 5.49
N LYS A 116 3.90 -6.58 5.49
CA LYS A 116 4.53 -7.20 4.33
C LYS A 116 3.61 -7.21 3.10
N ASP A 117 2.35 -7.54 3.29
CA ASP A 117 1.37 -7.56 2.20
C ASP A 117 1.08 -6.13 1.71
N ALA A 118 0.96 -5.15 2.60
CA ALA A 118 0.87 -3.73 2.25
C ALA A 118 2.07 -3.25 1.41
N VAL A 119 3.30 -3.59 1.82
CA VAL A 119 4.51 -3.26 1.04
C VAL A 119 4.51 -3.94 -0.32
N ASN A 120 4.14 -5.23 -0.40
CA ASN A 120 4.11 -5.92 -1.69
C ASN A 120 3.04 -5.39 -2.63
N MET A 121 1.88 -4.99 -2.11
CA MET A 121 0.84 -4.30 -2.86
C MET A 121 1.33 -2.95 -3.41
N LEU A 122 2.02 -2.17 -2.57
CA LEU A 122 2.63 -0.90 -2.97
C LEU A 122 3.67 -1.09 -4.08
N ARG A 123 4.59 -2.05 -3.90
CA ARG A 123 5.60 -2.42 -4.92
C ARG A 123 4.96 -2.82 -6.23
N TYR A 124 3.93 -3.67 -6.17
CA TYR A 124 3.20 -4.08 -7.35
C TYR A 124 2.59 -2.88 -8.08
N TYR A 125 1.92 -1.99 -7.35
CA TYR A 125 1.35 -0.76 -7.90
C TYR A 125 2.40 0.12 -8.59
N LEU A 126 3.56 0.35 -7.96
CA LEU A 126 4.64 1.14 -8.56
C LEU A 126 5.13 0.49 -9.86
N LEU A 127 5.42 -0.81 -9.83
CA LEU A 127 5.96 -1.54 -10.98
C LEU A 127 5.02 -1.53 -12.20
N ILE A 128 3.70 -1.68 -11.99
CA ILE A 128 2.74 -1.64 -13.11
C ILE A 128 2.47 -0.23 -13.63
N ASN A 129 2.82 0.81 -12.87
CA ASN A 129 2.70 2.21 -13.26
C ASN A 129 4.04 2.82 -13.71
N GLY A 130 5.03 1.98 -14.03
CA GLY A 130 6.32 2.43 -14.56
C GLY A 130 7.22 3.10 -13.53
N GLY A 131 6.96 2.89 -12.24
CA GLY A 131 7.88 3.20 -11.15
C GLY A 131 8.90 2.08 -10.93
N GLU A 132 9.94 2.39 -10.16
CA GLU A 132 10.95 1.42 -9.77
C GLU A 132 10.52 0.55 -8.59
N ASP A 133 11.20 -0.59 -8.44
CA ASP A 133 11.06 -1.39 -7.24
C ASP A 133 11.72 -0.68 -6.05
N ILE A 134 10.97 -0.53 -4.96
CA ILE A 134 11.46 0.14 -3.75
C ILE A 134 12.42 -0.77 -2.97
N SER A 135 13.43 -0.14 -2.36
CA SER A 135 14.53 -0.79 -1.64
C SER A 135 14.35 -0.77 -0.13
#